data_AF-A0A0J7MNA1-F1
#
_entry.id   AF-A0A0J7MNA1-F1
#
_cell.length_a   1.000
_cell.length_b   1.000
_cell.length_c   1.000
_cell.angle_alpha   90.00
_cell.angle_beta   90.00
_cell.angle_gamma   90.00
#
_symmetry.space_group_name_H-M   'P 1'
#
loop_
_entity.id
_entity.type
_entity.pdbx_description
1 polymer ?
#
loop_
_entity_poly.entity_id
_entity_poly.type
_entity_poly.pdbx_seq_one_letter_code
_entity_poly.pdbx_strand_id
1 'polypeptide(L)'
;MGKRELELLNTIFNIAQKTGFPLIVIDKVFKNTRNNFYLKLNTPSNPKVSNTFHGALSYVPRLSEKLKTILKSNNVNVGIKSNPPLRKMLNRKLDPVLNSERNGIYKIPLTLSDNNNKQLFYIGLTKRKFSIRLKEHKNDIRFGRQTTALSRLHSKENIAINFEKARIIIPYHNFNEAALAETIEIIDYDNLAINDRVSTYLPRIWQSLLFGDRQCPANIPLQP
;
A
#
# COMPACT_ATOMS: atom_id res chain seq x y z
N MET A 1 -25.78 -19.20 12.60
CA MET A 1 -24.91 -18.64 11.56
C MET A 1 -25.71 -18.71 10.29
N GLY A 2 -25.89 -17.60 9.57
CA GLY A 2 -26.68 -17.61 8.35
C GLY A 2 -26.02 -18.53 7.31
N LYS A 3 -26.81 -19.23 6.50
CA LYS A 3 -26.29 -20.16 5.46
C LYS A 3 -25.22 -19.49 4.58
N ARG A 4 -25.44 -18.21 4.26
CA ARG A 4 -24.56 -17.34 3.48
C ARG A 4 -23.24 -16.96 4.18
N GLU A 5 -23.26 -16.77 5.51
CA GLU A 5 -22.03 -16.48 6.27
C GLU A 5 -21.13 -17.70 6.36
N LEU A 6 -21.74 -18.90 6.44
CA LEU A 6 -21.03 -20.18 6.49
C LEU A 6 -20.37 -20.49 5.15
N GLU A 7 -21.07 -20.22 4.05
CA GLU A 7 -20.52 -20.27 2.71
C GLU A 7 -19.33 -19.31 2.55
N LEU A 8 -19.47 -18.03 2.93
CA LEU A 8 -18.37 -17.06 2.87
C LEU A 8 -17.15 -17.48 3.70
N LEU A 9 -17.36 -17.96 4.92
CA LEU A 9 -16.26 -18.42 5.79
C LEU A 9 -15.52 -19.61 5.18
N ASN A 10 -16.25 -20.55 4.58
CA ASN A 10 -15.68 -21.71 3.88
C ASN A 10 -14.95 -21.29 2.60
N THR A 11 -15.47 -20.31 1.85
CA THR A 11 -14.78 -19.75 0.68
C THR A 11 -13.45 -19.13 1.07
N ILE A 12 -13.43 -18.30 2.12
CA ILE A 12 -12.20 -17.68 2.63
C ILE A 12 -11.20 -18.74 3.09
N PHE A 13 -11.67 -19.80 3.77
CA PHE A 13 -10.82 -20.91 4.20
C PHE A 13 -10.19 -21.67 3.04
N ASN A 14 -10.97 -21.95 1.99
CA ASN A 14 -10.49 -22.63 0.79
C ASN A 14 -9.46 -21.78 0.02
N ILE A 15 -9.64 -20.46 -0.01
CA ILE A 15 -8.64 -19.54 -0.56
C ILE A 15 -7.36 -19.61 0.27
N ALA A 16 -7.46 -19.52 1.60
CA ALA A 16 -6.32 -19.55 2.50
C ALA A 16 -5.47 -20.83 2.35
N GLN A 17 -6.11 -21.99 2.20
CA GLN A 17 -5.41 -23.27 1.97
C GLN A 17 -4.64 -23.28 0.65
N LYS A 18 -5.25 -22.76 -0.43
CA LYS A 18 -4.62 -22.68 -1.75
C LYS A 18 -3.46 -21.68 -1.81
N THR A 19 -3.45 -20.70 -0.92
CA THR A 19 -2.43 -19.63 -0.88
C THR A 19 -1.15 -19.98 -0.13
N GLY A 20 -1.01 -21.20 0.42
CA GLY A 20 0.24 -21.67 1.03
C GLY A 20 0.50 -21.15 2.44
N PHE A 21 -0.52 -20.63 3.14
CA PHE A 21 -0.39 -20.36 4.58
C PHE A 21 -0.22 -21.68 5.35
N PRO A 22 0.55 -21.69 6.46
CA PRO A 22 0.67 -22.88 7.30
C PRO A 22 -0.71 -23.33 7.80
N LEU A 23 -1.06 -24.59 7.56
CA LEU A 23 -2.37 -25.16 7.91
C LEU A 23 -2.76 -24.91 9.38
N ILE A 24 -1.77 -24.96 10.28
CA ILE A 24 -1.94 -24.67 11.72
C ILE A 24 -2.52 -23.28 11.97
N VAL A 25 -2.05 -22.28 11.23
CA VAL A 25 -2.54 -20.89 11.37
C VAL A 25 -3.96 -20.78 10.83
N ILE A 26 -4.22 -21.37 9.67
CA ILE A 26 -5.54 -21.34 9.03
C ILE A 26 -6.58 -22.02 9.94
N ASP A 27 -6.28 -23.21 10.44
CA ASP A 27 -7.18 -23.97 11.32
C ASP A 27 -7.45 -23.24 12.64
N LYS A 28 -6.43 -22.60 13.22
CA LYS A 28 -6.58 -21.80 14.44
C LYS A 28 -7.52 -20.62 14.20
N VAL A 29 -7.34 -19.89 13.11
CA VAL A 29 -8.18 -18.74 12.75
C VAL A 29 -9.61 -19.19 12.45
N PHE A 30 -9.79 -20.29 11.71
CA PHE A 30 -11.10 -20.82 11.36
C PHE A 30 -11.88 -21.26 12.62
N LYS A 31 -11.24 -22.02 13.51
CA LYS A 31 -11.83 -22.46 14.79
C LYS A 31 -12.21 -21.27 15.66
N ASN A 32 -11.32 -20.29 15.83
CA ASN A 32 -11.61 -19.10 16.64
C ASN A 32 -12.77 -18.28 16.07
N THR A 33 -12.81 -18.09 14.75
CA THR A 33 -13.87 -17.31 14.10
C THR A 33 -15.20 -18.02 14.26
N ARG A 34 -15.25 -19.32 13.97
CA ARG A 34 -16.45 -20.14 14.12
C ARG A 34 -16.95 -20.17 15.57
N ASN A 35 -16.05 -20.33 16.54
CA ASN A 35 -16.39 -20.31 17.97
C ASN A 35 -16.94 -18.95 18.40
N ASN A 36 -16.32 -17.84 17.98
CA ASN A 36 -16.83 -16.49 18.26
C ASN A 36 -18.23 -16.26 17.69
N PHE A 37 -18.52 -16.79 16.50
CA PHE A 37 -19.87 -16.76 15.92
C PHE A 37 -20.87 -17.58 16.74
N TYR A 38 -20.53 -18.82 17.13
CA TYR A 38 -21.39 -19.63 17.99
C TYR A 38 -21.66 -18.97 19.33
N LEU A 39 -20.63 -18.40 19.97
CA LEU A 39 -20.77 -17.66 21.21
C LEU A 39 -21.72 -16.47 21.05
N LYS A 40 -21.62 -15.72 19.96
CA LYS A 40 -22.48 -14.55 19.69
C LYS A 40 -23.95 -14.92 19.42
N LEU A 41 -24.21 -16.11 18.88
CA LEU A 41 -25.57 -16.63 18.63
C LEU A 41 -26.22 -17.21 19.89
N ASN A 42 -25.41 -17.86 20.72
CA ASN A 42 -25.86 -18.58 21.91
C ASN A 42 -25.79 -17.73 23.18
N THR A 43 -25.16 -16.56 23.15
CA THR A 43 -25.33 -15.57 24.21
C THR A 43 -26.75 -15.04 24.13
N PRO A 44 -27.59 -15.25 25.17
CA PRO A 44 -28.91 -14.64 25.21
C PRO A 44 -28.72 -13.13 25.06
N SER A 45 -29.30 -12.56 24.00
CA SER A 45 -29.34 -11.10 23.86
C SER A 45 -30.24 -10.58 24.97
N ASN A 46 -29.65 -10.28 26.12
CA ASN A 46 -30.37 -9.54 27.13
C ASN A 46 -30.78 -8.22 26.45
N PRO A 47 -32.08 -7.88 26.33
CA PRO A 47 -32.50 -6.62 25.74
C PRO A 47 -32.24 -5.51 26.75
N LYS A 48 -30.97 -5.29 27.08
CA LYS A 48 -30.48 -4.05 27.64
C LYS A 48 -29.76 -3.32 26.52
N VAL A 49 -30.48 -3.04 25.43
CA VAL A 49 -30.19 -1.84 24.67
C VAL A 49 -30.81 -0.69 25.46
N SER A 50 -30.24 -0.38 26.63
CA SER A 50 -30.18 1.04 26.97
C SER A 50 -29.41 1.64 25.81
N ASN A 51 -29.99 2.61 25.09
CA ASN A 51 -29.28 3.42 24.10
C ASN A 51 -28.18 4.21 24.81
N THR A 52 -27.17 3.52 25.34
CA THR A 52 -26.05 4.14 26.00
C THR A 52 -25.19 4.70 24.90
N PHE A 53 -25.27 6.00 24.69
CA PHE A 53 -24.42 6.68 23.74
C PHE A 53 -22.98 6.49 24.19
N HIS A 54 -22.14 5.92 23.32
CA HIS A 54 -20.72 5.72 23.60
C HIS A 54 -19.90 6.86 22.98
N GLY A 55 -19.16 7.58 23.80
CA GLY A 55 -18.36 8.73 23.38
C GLY A 55 -16.92 8.67 23.87
N ALA A 56 -16.13 9.67 23.49
CA ALA A 56 -14.80 9.90 24.00
C ALA A 56 -14.58 11.38 24.35
N LEU A 57 -13.95 11.63 25.49
CA LEU A 57 -13.53 12.96 25.94
C LEU A 57 -12.01 13.03 25.97
N SER A 58 -11.46 14.17 25.57
CA SER A 58 -10.06 14.49 25.82
C SER A 58 -9.82 14.70 27.31
N TYR A 59 -8.69 14.22 27.82
CA TYR A 59 -8.32 14.40 29.22
C TYR A 59 -8.06 15.88 29.52
N VAL A 60 -8.87 16.44 30.40
CA VAL A 60 -8.67 17.76 31.00
C VAL A 60 -8.72 17.55 32.51
N PRO A 61 -7.62 17.77 33.24
CA PRO A 61 -7.56 17.51 34.67
C PRO A 61 -8.77 18.11 35.40
N ARG A 62 -9.40 17.31 36.29
CA ARG A 62 -10.58 17.67 37.09
C ARG A 62 -11.89 17.90 36.31
N LEU A 63 -11.84 18.27 35.03
CA LEU A 63 -13.03 18.53 34.21
C LEU A 63 -13.55 17.25 33.54
N SER A 64 -12.68 16.50 32.86
CA SER A 64 -13.10 15.31 32.10
C SER A 64 -13.68 14.20 32.99
N GLU A 65 -13.19 14.10 34.23
CA GLU A 65 -13.70 13.15 35.24
C GLU A 65 -15.09 13.53 35.72
N LYS A 66 -15.30 14.82 36.06
CA LYS A 66 -16.62 15.35 36.44
C LYS A 66 -17.64 15.17 35.31
N LEU A 67 -17.26 15.53 34.08
CA LEU A 67 -18.11 15.36 32.91
C LEU A 67 -18.45 13.89 32.66
N LYS A 68 -17.49 12.97 32.80
CA LYS A 68 -17.75 11.54 32.68
C LYS A 68 -18.81 11.06 33.68
N THR A 69 -18.74 11.52 34.93
CA THR A 69 -19.71 11.17 35.96
C THR A 69 -21.11 11.71 35.61
N ILE A 70 -21.22 12.98 35.21
CA ILE A 70 -22.49 13.60 34.81
C ILE A 70 -23.11 12.88 33.61
N LEU A 71 -22.30 12.60 32.58
CA LEU A 71 -22.74 11.93 31.36
C LEU A 71 -23.19 10.49 31.65
N LYS A 72 -22.50 9.77 32.53
CA LYS A 72 -22.90 8.42 32.96
C LYS A 72 -24.28 8.40 33.59
N SER A 73 -24.62 9.40 34.41
CA SER A 73 -25.96 9.56 35.00
C SER A 73 -27.05 9.82 33.96
N ASN A 74 -26.69 10.30 32.77
CA ASN A 74 -27.60 10.57 31.66
C ASN A 74 -27.55 9.48 30.57
N ASN A 75 -27.15 8.24 30.92
CA ASN A 75 -27.00 7.12 29.98
C ASN A 75 -25.99 7.38 28.85
N VAL A 76 -24.98 8.23 29.06
CA VAL A 76 -23.90 8.48 28.11
C VAL A 76 -22.59 7.95 28.68
N ASN A 77 -22.07 6.86 28.11
CA ASN A 77 -20.84 6.24 28.58
C ASN A 77 -19.63 6.78 27.80
N VAL A 78 -18.71 7.44 28.48
CA VAL A 78 -17.58 8.11 27.83
C VAL A 78 -16.23 7.62 28.35
N GLY A 79 -15.36 7.23 27.42
CA GLY A 79 -13.94 6.98 27.70
C GLY A 79 -13.13 8.28 27.73
N ILE A 80 -12.15 8.37 28.62
CA ILE A 80 -11.19 9.49 28.64
C ILE A 80 -9.99 9.09 27.80
N LYS A 81 -9.65 9.92 26.80
CA LYS A 81 -8.49 9.74 25.93
C LYS A 81 -7.42 10.75 26.32
N SER A 82 -6.15 10.34 26.27
CA SER A 82 -5.04 11.28 26.39
C SER A 82 -5.09 12.32 25.27
N ASN A 83 -4.66 13.55 25.58
CA ASN A 83 -4.46 14.55 24.55
C ASN A 83 -3.44 14.04 23.53
N PRO A 84 -3.62 14.35 22.23
CA PRO A 84 -2.60 14.02 21.24
C PRO A 84 -1.26 14.61 21.69
N PRO A 85 -0.14 13.93 21.45
CA PRO A 85 1.18 14.44 21.86
C PRO A 85 1.41 15.82 21.25
N LEU A 86 2.18 16.67 21.93
CA LEU A 86 2.56 18.02 21.46
C LEU A 86 2.97 18.03 19.98
N ARG A 87 3.74 17.03 19.54
CA ARG A 87 4.10 16.84 18.12
C ARG A 87 2.91 16.84 17.17
N LYS A 88 1.79 16.18 17.49
CA LYS A 88 0.58 16.20 16.65
C LYS A 88 -0.11 17.56 16.66
N MET A 89 -0.04 18.31 17.76
CA MET A 89 -0.61 19.66 17.87
C MET A 89 0.24 20.71 17.13
N LEU A 90 1.56 20.57 17.20
CA LEU A 90 2.54 21.45 16.56
C LEU A 90 2.71 21.16 15.07
N ASN A 91 2.38 19.96 14.59
CA ASN A 91 2.41 19.58 13.17
C ASN A 91 1.30 20.24 12.32
N ARG A 92 0.85 21.45 12.66
CA ARG A 92 -0.11 22.21 11.84
C ARG A 92 0.67 22.93 10.72
N LYS A 93 0.76 22.25 9.58
CA LYS A 93 1.27 22.74 8.28
C LYS A 93 2.76 23.07 8.26
N LEU A 94 3.59 22.06 8.01
CA LEU A 94 4.79 22.30 7.21
C LEU A 94 4.33 22.57 5.77
N ASP A 95 5.01 23.49 5.09
CA ASP A 95 4.72 23.83 3.70
C ASP A 95 4.64 22.55 2.84
N PRO A 96 3.72 22.48 1.86
CA PRO A 96 3.59 21.31 1.02
C PRO A 96 4.91 21.07 0.29
N VAL A 97 5.56 19.94 0.61
CA VAL A 97 6.81 19.54 -0.04
C VAL A 97 6.54 19.40 -1.54
N LEU A 98 7.31 20.12 -2.36
CA LEU A 98 7.23 20.05 -3.82
C LEU A 98 7.49 18.61 -4.30
N ASN A 99 6.80 18.18 -5.35
CA ASN A 99 6.96 16.81 -5.88
C ASN A 99 8.41 16.50 -6.32
N SER A 100 9.19 17.52 -6.73
CA SER A 100 10.61 17.41 -7.07
C SER A 100 11.52 17.13 -5.87
N GLU A 101 11.06 17.45 -4.66
CA GLU A 101 11.78 17.23 -3.41
C GLU A 101 11.35 15.95 -2.69
N ARG A 102 10.24 15.33 -3.12
CA ARG A 102 9.78 14.06 -2.58
C ARG A 102 10.65 12.91 -3.08
N ASN A 103 10.65 11.84 -2.30
CA ASN A 103 11.20 10.54 -2.65
C ASN A 103 10.06 9.55 -2.93
N GLY A 104 10.39 8.45 -3.60
CA GLY A 104 9.45 7.37 -3.92
C GLY A 104 9.47 6.91 -5.35
N ILE A 105 8.34 6.34 -5.76
CA ILE A 105 8.19 5.70 -7.06
C ILE A 105 7.89 6.80 -8.06
N TYR A 106 8.66 6.85 -9.13
CA TYR A 106 8.51 7.81 -10.20
C TYR A 106 8.42 7.12 -11.55
N LYS A 107 7.88 7.85 -12.53
CA LYS A 107 7.98 7.48 -13.93
C LYS A 107 8.61 8.56 -14.77
N ILE A 108 9.34 8.13 -15.79
CA ILE A 108 9.92 8.96 -16.84
C ILE A 108 9.34 8.49 -18.18
N PRO A 109 8.53 9.32 -18.86
CA PRO A 109 8.03 8.99 -20.18
C PRO A 109 9.13 9.09 -21.24
N LEU A 110 9.10 8.18 -22.20
CA LEU A 110 9.97 8.16 -23.37
C LEU A 110 9.20 7.73 -24.63
N THR A 111 9.73 8.11 -25.79
CA THR A 111 9.17 7.77 -27.09
C THR A 111 10.25 7.14 -27.96
N LEU A 112 9.91 6.02 -28.58
CA LEU A 112 10.75 5.38 -29.60
C LEU A 112 10.48 6.02 -30.95
N SER A 113 11.54 6.46 -31.63
CA SER A 113 11.43 7.09 -32.95
C SER A 113 10.95 6.11 -34.03
N ASP A 114 11.31 4.83 -33.91
CA ASP A 114 11.07 3.82 -34.96
C ASP A 114 9.74 3.04 -34.79
N ASN A 115 9.08 3.14 -33.64
CA ASN A 115 7.92 2.31 -33.28
C ASN A 115 6.63 3.13 -33.10
N ASN A 116 6.04 3.64 -34.20
CA ASN A 116 4.68 4.22 -34.26
C ASN A 116 4.36 5.28 -33.18
N ASN A 117 5.34 6.06 -32.70
CA ASN A 117 5.15 6.98 -31.55
C ASN A 117 4.57 6.30 -30.30
N LYS A 118 4.88 5.01 -30.07
CA LYS A 118 4.47 4.31 -28.85
C LYS A 118 5.13 4.96 -27.64
N GLN A 119 4.31 5.45 -26.72
CA GLN A 119 4.79 6.01 -25.46
C GLN A 119 5.15 4.87 -24.51
N LEU A 120 6.39 4.87 -24.04
CA LEU A 120 6.91 3.95 -23.05
C LEU A 120 7.26 4.70 -21.76
N PHE A 121 7.46 3.95 -20.69
CA PHE A 121 7.78 4.50 -19.38
C PHE A 121 8.95 3.75 -18.75
N TYR A 122 9.84 4.50 -18.12
CA TYR A 122 10.75 3.96 -17.13
C TYR A 122 10.17 4.22 -15.74
N ILE A 123 9.99 3.18 -14.95
CA ILE A 123 9.50 3.28 -13.57
C ILE A 123 10.69 3.04 -12.64
N GLY A 124 10.82 3.83 -11.59
CA GLY A 124 11.93 3.67 -10.67
C GLY A 124 11.57 4.07 -9.25
N LEU A 125 12.23 3.46 -8.28
CA LEU A 125 12.22 3.86 -6.88
C LEU A 125 13.46 4.73 -6.56
N THR A 126 13.25 5.80 -5.79
CA THR A 126 14.35 6.59 -5.23
C THR A 126 14.17 6.82 -3.74
N LYS A 127 15.23 6.55 -2.96
CA LYS A 127 15.34 7.00 -1.56
C LYS A 127 15.72 8.48 -1.46
N ARG A 128 16.48 8.98 -2.45
CA ARG A 128 16.93 10.37 -2.57
C ARG A 128 15.79 11.25 -3.09
N LYS A 129 15.92 12.58 -2.93
CA LYS A 129 15.03 13.55 -3.59
C LYS A 129 14.93 13.25 -5.08
N PHE A 130 13.71 13.30 -5.63
CA PHE A 130 13.45 12.98 -7.03
C PHE A 130 14.28 13.83 -8.01
N SER A 131 14.43 15.13 -7.73
CA SER A 131 15.28 16.04 -8.49
C SER A 131 16.75 15.58 -8.60
N ILE A 132 17.30 15.01 -7.53
CA ILE A 132 18.67 14.47 -7.53
C ILE A 132 18.72 13.22 -8.41
N ARG A 133 17.76 12.30 -8.27
CA ARG A 133 17.68 11.09 -9.09
C ARG A 133 17.55 11.39 -10.58
N LEU A 134 16.77 12.42 -10.95
CA LEU A 134 16.68 12.88 -12.33
C LEU A 134 18.01 13.41 -12.87
N LYS A 135 18.77 14.16 -12.06
CA LYS A 135 20.11 14.62 -12.44
C LYS A 135 21.08 13.47 -12.65
N GLU A 136 21.03 12.45 -11.80
CA GLU A 136 21.82 11.23 -11.96
C GLU A 136 21.52 10.53 -13.29
N HIS A 137 20.25 10.32 -13.63
CA HIS A 137 19.87 9.75 -14.93
C HIS A 137 20.36 10.58 -16.11
N LYS A 138 20.18 11.90 -16.07
CA LYS A 138 20.69 12.82 -17.10
C LYS A 138 22.21 12.72 -17.25
N ASN A 139 22.93 12.63 -16.14
CA ASN A 139 24.39 12.47 -16.16
C ASN A 139 24.80 11.10 -16.70
N ASP A 140 24.12 10.03 -16.28
CA ASP A 140 24.40 8.68 -16.78
C ASP A 140 24.24 8.61 -18.29
N ILE A 141 23.18 9.21 -18.84
CA ILE A 141 22.99 9.33 -20.29
C ILE A 141 24.07 10.20 -20.94
N ARG A 142 24.34 11.39 -20.39
CA ARG A 142 25.35 12.32 -20.93
C ARG A 142 26.75 11.70 -21.01
N PHE A 143 27.12 10.90 -20.01
CA PHE A 143 28.42 10.26 -19.92
C PHE A 143 28.42 8.81 -20.44
N GLY A 144 27.34 8.33 -21.07
CA GLY A 144 27.26 6.98 -21.62
C GLY A 144 27.31 5.85 -20.58
N ARG A 145 26.97 6.12 -19.33
CA ARG A 145 26.96 5.14 -18.23
C ARG A 145 25.71 4.28 -18.29
N GLN A 146 25.89 2.97 -18.39
CA GLN A 146 24.82 1.98 -18.57
C GLN A 146 24.30 1.42 -17.24
N THR A 147 24.07 2.29 -16.25
CA THR A 147 23.66 1.93 -14.88
C THR A 147 22.19 1.49 -14.76
N THR A 148 21.29 1.98 -15.62
CA THR A 148 19.84 1.76 -15.52
C THR A 148 19.28 1.23 -16.83
N ALA A 149 18.05 0.69 -16.82
CA ALA A 149 17.37 0.29 -18.06
C ALA A 149 17.22 1.49 -19.01
N LEU A 150 16.89 2.66 -18.47
CA LEU A 150 16.77 3.91 -19.23
C LEU A 150 18.06 4.28 -19.97
N SER A 151 19.20 4.29 -19.27
CA SER A 151 20.47 4.68 -19.89
C SER A 151 20.98 3.62 -20.87
N ARG A 152 20.75 2.32 -20.59
CA ARG A 152 21.06 1.23 -21.53
C ARG A 152 20.23 1.31 -22.81
N LEU A 153 18.93 1.58 -22.69
CA LEU A 153 18.06 1.73 -23.86
C LEU A 153 18.51 2.93 -24.69
N HIS A 154 18.83 4.06 -24.05
CA HIS A 154 19.37 5.24 -24.75
C HIS A 154 20.69 4.97 -25.48
N SER A 155 21.56 4.10 -24.95
CA SER A 155 22.80 3.75 -25.64
C SER A 155 22.59 2.84 -26.85
N LYS A 156 21.47 2.11 -26.92
CA LYS A 156 21.19 1.12 -27.97
C LYS A 156 20.26 1.64 -29.06
N GLU A 157 19.28 2.44 -28.67
CA GLU A 157 18.18 2.86 -29.52
C GLU A 157 18.04 4.39 -29.49
N ASN A 158 17.53 4.95 -30.59
CA ASN A 158 17.30 6.39 -30.69
C ASN A 158 15.98 6.78 -30.00
N ILE A 159 16.02 6.90 -28.67
CA ILE A 159 14.88 7.28 -27.84
C ILE A 159 14.87 8.77 -27.48
N ALA A 160 13.67 9.36 -27.49
CA ALA A 160 13.43 10.68 -26.95
C ALA A 160 12.94 10.55 -25.49
N ILE A 161 13.77 10.96 -24.53
CA ILE A 161 13.42 10.91 -23.09
C ILE A 161 12.85 12.26 -22.65
N ASN A 162 11.64 12.26 -22.10
CA ASN A 162 11.00 13.48 -21.62
C ASN A 162 11.14 13.62 -20.10
N PHE A 163 12.25 14.24 -19.68
CA PHE A 163 12.54 14.50 -18.26
C PHE A 163 11.62 15.55 -17.62
N GLU A 164 11.00 16.44 -18.40
CA GLU A 164 10.13 17.49 -17.89
C GLU A 164 8.78 16.93 -17.43
N LYS A 165 8.28 15.91 -18.12
CA LYS A 165 7.07 15.17 -17.75
C LYS A 165 7.31 14.08 -16.71
N ALA A 166 8.54 13.95 -16.22
CA ALA A 166 8.87 12.98 -15.18
C ALA A 166 8.25 13.39 -13.84
N ARG A 167 7.61 12.43 -13.14
CA ARG A 167 6.91 12.72 -11.88
C ARG A 167 6.93 11.55 -10.91
N ILE A 168 6.84 11.87 -9.62
CA ILE A 168 6.48 10.91 -8.58
C ILE A 168 5.04 10.42 -8.83
N ILE A 169 4.83 9.11 -8.79
CA ILE A 169 3.52 8.45 -8.83
C ILE A 169 3.06 8.21 -7.39
N ILE A 170 3.92 7.58 -6.58
CA ILE A 170 3.61 7.19 -5.21
C ILE A 170 4.72 7.73 -4.28
N PRO A 171 4.38 8.59 -3.31
CA PRO A 171 5.36 9.07 -2.34
C PRO A 171 5.77 7.96 -1.39
N TYR A 172 7.02 8.02 -0.96
CA TYR A 172 7.63 7.00 -0.12
C TYR A 172 7.45 7.27 1.38
N HIS A 173 7.05 6.25 2.11
CA HIS A 173 7.08 6.25 3.58
C HIS A 173 7.86 5.07 4.18
N ASN A 174 7.84 3.90 3.52
CA ASN A 174 8.53 2.68 3.94
C ASN A 174 9.22 1.99 2.75
N PHE A 175 10.44 1.46 2.94
CA PHE A 175 11.23 0.85 1.86
C PHE A 175 10.61 -0.41 1.29
N ASN A 176 10.23 -1.34 2.17
CA ASN A 176 9.81 -2.66 1.74
C ASN A 176 8.47 -2.58 0.99
N GLU A 177 7.56 -1.73 1.49
CA GLU A 177 6.28 -1.44 0.84
C GLU A 177 6.50 -0.74 -0.51
N ALA A 178 7.42 0.22 -0.59
CA ALA A 178 7.71 0.91 -1.84
C ALA A 178 8.40 0.03 -2.88
N ALA A 179 9.29 -0.88 -2.47
CA ALA A 179 9.89 -1.85 -3.37
C ALA A 179 8.83 -2.80 -3.96
N LEU A 180 7.89 -3.26 -3.12
CA LEU A 180 6.77 -4.07 -3.59
C LEU A 180 5.85 -3.28 -4.52
N ALA A 181 5.50 -2.05 -4.17
CA ALA A 181 4.67 -1.18 -4.98
C ALA A 181 5.33 -0.83 -6.33
N GLU A 182 6.65 -0.61 -6.37
CA GLU A 182 7.38 -0.41 -7.63
C GLU A 182 7.31 -1.67 -8.51
N THR A 183 7.51 -2.85 -7.94
CA THR A 183 7.34 -4.11 -8.66
C THR A 183 5.93 -4.21 -9.25
N ILE A 184 4.90 -3.90 -8.47
CA ILE A 184 3.51 -3.91 -8.92
C ILE A 184 3.29 -2.91 -10.07
N GLU A 185 3.80 -1.68 -9.94
CA GLU A 185 3.69 -0.65 -10.99
C GLU A 185 4.41 -1.07 -12.28
N ILE A 186 5.60 -1.65 -12.20
CA ILE A 186 6.30 -2.16 -13.38
C ILE A 186 5.45 -3.22 -14.09
N ILE A 187 4.84 -4.13 -13.31
CA ILE A 187 4.02 -5.21 -13.86
C ILE A 187 2.72 -4.69 -14.45
N ASP A 188 2.05 -3.74 -13.79
CA ASP A 188 0.78 -3.16 -14.27
C ASP A 188 0.96 -2.42 -15.60
N TYR A 189 2.13 -1.80 -15.81
CA TYR A 189 2.49 -1.18 -17.09
C TYR A 189 2.98 -2.18 -18.14
N ASP A 190 3.25 -3.44 -17.80
CA ASP A 190 3.56 -4.56 -18.68
C ASP A 190 4.49 -4.16 -19.87
N ASN A 191 4.03 -4.33 -21.12
CA ASN A 191 4.77 -4.03 -22.36
C ASN A 191 5.04 -2.53 -22.61
N LEU A 192 4.62 -1.64 -21.69
CA LEU A 192 4.90 -0.21 -21.73
C LEU A 192 6.05 0.19 -20.79
N ALA A 193 6.40 -0.65 -19.82
CA ALA A 193 7.52 -0.42 -18.92
C ALA A 193 8.82 -0.97 -19.54
N ILE A 194 9.86 -0.13 -19.62
CA ILE A 194 11.17 -0.53 -20.19
C ILE A 194 12.09 -1.22 -19.18
N ASN A 195 11.63 -1.38 -17.94
CA ASN A 195 12.41 -1.93 -16.85
C ASN A 195 12.88 -3.35 -17.18
N ASP A 196 14.18 -3.62 -17.01
CA ASP A 196 14.75 -4.96 -17.21
C ASP A 196 14.72 -5.81 -15.94
N ARG A 197 14.48 -5.17 -14.79
CA ARG A 197 14.45 -5.80 -13.46
C ARG A 197 13.41 -5.12 -12.59
N VAL A 198 12.87 -5.90 -11.65
CA VAL A 198 12.00 -5.43 -10.57
C VAL A 198 12.80 -5.28 -9.26
N SER A 199 12.33 -4.45 -8.34
CA SER A 199 13.04 -4.19 -7.08
C SER A 199 12.90 -5.29 -6.04
N THR A 200 11.76 -5.99 -6.03
CA THR A 200 11.56 -7.14 -5.14
C THR A 200 10.66 -8.17 -5.79
N TYR A 201 10.67 -9.38 -5.22
CA TYR A 201 9.76 -10.44 -5.63
C TYR A 201 8.32 -10.11 -5.24
N LEU A 202 7.38 -10.33 -6.17
CA LEU A 202 5.95 -10.26 -5.89
C LEU A 202 5.47 -11.63 -5.40
N PRO A 203 5.05 -11.80 -4.13
CA PRO A 203 4.59 -13.09 -3.62
C PRO A 203 3.44 -13.67 -4.46
N ARG A 204 3.43 -15.00 -4.62
CA ARG A 204 2.43 -15.71 -5.46
C ARG A 204 0.98 -15.40 -5.08
N ILE A 205 0.73 -15.16 -3.79
CA ILE A 205 -0.58 -14.76 -3.24
C ILE A 205 -1.05 -13.43 -3.87
N TRP A 206 -0.14 -12.47 -4.02
CA TRP A 206 -0.44 -11.18 -4.66
C TRP A 206 -0.58 -11.32 -6.16
N GLN A 207 0.19 -12.22 -6.79
CA GLN A 207 0.04 -12.50 -8.22
C GLN A 207 -1.37 -13.01 -8.55
N SER A 208 -1.89 -13.97 -7.79
CA SER A 208 -3.26 -14.47 -8.03
C SER A 208 -4.33 -13.40 -7.80
N LEU A 209 -4.11 -12.49 -6.85
CA LEU A 209 -5.04 -11.40 -6.57
C LEU A 209 -5.01 -10.31 -7.66
N LEU A 210 -3.82 -9.94 -8.14
CA LEU A 210 -3.61 -8.84 -9.08
C LEU A 210 -3.89 -9.25 -10.54
N PHE A 211 -3.54 -10.48 -10.90
CA PHE A 211 -3.63 -10.94 -12.29
C PHE A 211 -4.85 -11.83 -12.54
N GLY A 212 -5.44 -12.45 -11.51
CA GLY A 212 -6.53 -13.41 -11.69
C GLY A 212 -6.08 -14.56 -12.59
N ASP A 213 -6.78 -14.77 -13.71
CA ASP A 213 -6.43 -15.75 -14.74
C ASP A 213 -5.43 -15.24 -15.79
N ARG A 214 -5.03 -13.95 -15.74
CA ARG A 214 -4.03 -13.40 -16.67
C ARG A 214 -2.66 -13.99 -16.35
N GLN A 215 -1.90 -14.38 -17.39
CA GLN A 215 -0.53 -14.85 -17.22
C GLN A 215 0.32 -13.74 -16.60
N CYS A 216 1.04 -14.11 -15.53
CA CYS A 216 2.07 -13.27 -14.93
C CYS A 216 3.13 -12.98 -16.01
N PRO A 217 3.54 -11.72 -16.26
CA PRO A 217 4.51 -11.44 -17.31
C PRO A 217 5.82 -12.19 -17.07
N ALA A 218 6.40 -12.73 -18.14
CA ALA A 218 7.55 -13.64 -18.12
C ALA A 218 8.81 -13.07 -17.45
N ASN A 219 8.86 -11.76 -17.24
CA ASN A 219 10.00 -11.03 -16.68
C ASN A 219 10.00 -10.95 -15.13
N ILE A 220 9.02 -11.55 -14.44
CA ILE A 220 9.00 -11.54 -12.98
C ILE A 220 9.88 -12.70 -12.48
N PRO A 221 10.96 -12.44 -11.74
CA PRO A 221 11.73 -13.51 -11.11
C PRO A 221 10.79 -14.25 -10.15
N LEU A 222 10.61 -15.56 -10.33
CA LEU A 222 9.86 -16.38 -9.39
C LEU A 222 10.66 -16.51 -8.09
N GLN A 223 9.98 -16.64 -6.94
CA GLN A 223 10.66 -17.02 -5.70
C GLN A 223 11.40 -18.35 -5.95
N PRO A 224 12.63 -18.52 -5.42
CA PRO A 224 13.23 -19.84 -5.34
C PRO A 224 12.35 -20.80 -4.52
#